data_AF-A0A850HGH0-F1
#
_entry.id   AF-A0A850HGH0-F1
#
_cell.length_a   1.000
_cell.length_b   1.000
_cell.length_c   1.000
_cell.angle_alpha   90.00
_cell.angle_beta   90.00
_cell.angle_gamma   90.00
#
_symmetry.space_group_name_H-M   'P 1'
#
loop_
_entity.id
_entity.type
_entity.pdbx_description
1 polymer ?
#
loop_
_entity_poly.entity_id
_entity_poly.type
_entity_poly.pdbx_seq_one_letter_code
_entity_poly.pdbx_strand_id
1 'polypeptide(L)'
;MIAIFGLLVMAALVAVISTGTAYALDNVKRDWSAKKRAVVSAICGGFFPALLPLFSVLTTDNSDIPTAIPIVAIAVMAVTFGGLIGFPSAFLIANKLEKKRGGPPADPDTFG
;
A
#
# COMPACT_ATOMS: atom_id res chain seq x y z
N MET A 1 -24.67 6.64 -4.68
CA MET A 1 -23.71 7.77 -4.71
C MET A 1 -22.69 7.71 -3.57
N ILE A 2 -23.13 7.61 -2.30
CA ILE A 2 -22.22 7.60 -1.13
C ILE A 2 -21.18 6.46 -1.19
N ALA A 3 -21.59 5.23 -1.54
CA ALA A 3 -20.67 4.09 -1.62
C ALA A 3 -19.56 4.25 -2.69
N ILE A 4 -19.89 4.85 -3.85
CA ILE A 4 -18.91 5.13 -4.91
C ILE A 4 -17.92 6.19 -4.47
N PHE A 5 -18.41 7.24 -3.79
CA PHE A 5 -17.56 8.28 -3.22
C PHE A 5 -16.61 7.71 -2.16
N GLY A 6 -17.12 6.84 -1.28
CA GLY A 6 -16.29 6.15 -0.28
C GLY A 6 -15.20 5.29 -0.90
N LEU A 7 -15.52 4.56 -1.97
CA LEU A 7 -14.56 3.72 -2.69
C LEU A 7 -13.48 4.56 -3.39
N LEU A 8 -13.85 5.70 -3.99
CA LEU A 8 -12.90 6.65 -4.58
C LEU A 8 -11.99 7.29 -3.53
N VAL A 9 -12.54 7.66 -2.37
CA VAL A 9 -11.74 8.23 -1.26
C VAL A 9 -10.75 7.19 -0.74
N MET A 10 -11.16 5.94 -0.57
CA MET A 10 -10.25 4.86 -0.17
C MET A 10 -9.16 4.60 -1.20
N ALA A 11 -9.52 4.55 -2.50
CA ALA A 11 -8.55 4.43 -3.58
C ALA A 11 -7.54 5.59 -3.58
N ALA A 12 -8.00 6.83 -3.38
CA ALA A 12 -7.16 8.01 -3.29
C ALA A 12 -6.22 7.95 -2.07
N LEU A 13 -6.72 7.52 -0.91
CA LEU A 13 -5.91 7.36 0.31
C LEU A 13 -4.81 6.32 0.10
N VAL A 14 -5.14 5.15 -0.46
CA VAL A 14 -4.16 4.09 -0.78
C VAL A 14 -3.09 4.65 -1.71
N ALA A 15 -3.48 5.36 -2.77
CA ALA A 15 -2.53 5.97 -3.70
C ALA A 15 -1.65 7.03 -3.02
N VAL A 16 -2.20 7.92 -2.19
CA VAL A 16 -1.44 8.95 -1.47
C VAL A 16 -0.45 8.34 -0.49
N ILE A 17 -0.86 7.32 0.27
CA ILE A 17 0.02 6.65 1.23
C ILE A 17 1.11 5.85 0.51
N SER A 18 0.77 5.09 -0.54
CA SER A 18 1.76 4.36 -1.34
C SER A 18 2.75 5.30 -2.01
N THR A 19 2.30 6.40 -2.59
CA THR A 19 3.19 7.38 -3.22
C THR A 19 4.05 8.10 -2.19
N GLY A 20 3.48 8.52 -1.05
CA GLY A 20 4.21 9.17 0.05
C GLY A 20 5.26 8.25 0.66
N THR A 21 4.92 6.98 0.89
CA THR A 21 5.89 5.98 1.38
C THR A 21 6.97 5.67 0.34
N ALA A 22 6.65 5.64 -0.95
CA ALA A 22 7.68 5.52 -2.00
C ALA A 22 8.68 6.70 -1.97
N TYR A 23 8.21 7.94 -1.77
CA TYR A 23 9.08 9.11 -1.57
C TYR A 23 9.88 9.05 -0.26
N ALA A 24 9.28 8.60 0.84
CA ALA A 24 9.98 8.45 2.11
C ALA A 24 11.07 7.38 2.00
N LEU A 25 10.74 6.22 1.44
CA LEU A 25 11.73 5.19 1.11
C LEU A 25 12.79 5.74 0.16
N ASP A 26 12.43 6.65 -0.75
CA ASP A 26 13.35 7.29 -1.68
C ASP A 26 14.55 7.97 -0.98
N ASN A 27 14.27 8.62 0.14
CA ASN A 27 15.25 9.35 0.94
C ASN A 27 16.00 8.48 1.96
N VAL A 28 15.34 7.47 2.54
CA VAL A 28 15.92 6.66 3.64
C VAL A 28 16.69 5.44 3.13
N LYS A 29 16.21 4.77 2.08
CA LYS A 29 16.77 3.50 1.58
C LYS A 29 17.15 3.62 0.11
N ARG A 30 18.04 4.58 -0.19
CA ARG A 30 18.45 5.00 -1.55
C ARG A 30 18.99 3.87 -2.42
N ASP A 31 19.59 2.87 -1.79
CA ASP A 31 20.26 1.76 -2.48
C ASP A 31 19.29 0.65 -2.92
N TRP A 32 18.01 0.69 -2.52
CA TRP A 32 17.05 -0.33 -2.89
C TRP A 32 16.51 -0.14 -4.31
N SER A 33 16.39 -1.25 -5.04
CA SER A 33 15.69 -1.31 -6.34
C SER A 33 14.29 -0.70 -6.26
N ALA A 34 13.87 0.01 -7.32
CA ALA A 34 12.54 0.61 -7.41
C ALA A 34 11.42 -0.42 -7.24
N LYS A 35 11.62 -1.67 -7.67
CA LYS A 35 10.66 -2.76 -7.46
C LYS A 35 10.44 -3.04 -5.97
N LYS A 36 11.53 -3.18 -5.20
CA LYS A 36 11.48 -3.46 -3.76
C LYS A 36 10.79 -2.33 -3.00
N ARG A 37 11.12 -1.08 -3.36
CA ARG A 37 10.48 0.10 -2.77
C ARG A 37 9.00 0.18 -3.11
N ALA A 38 8.62 -0.14 -4.34
CA ALA A 38 7.23 -0.18 -4.78
C ALA A 38 6.43 -1.27 -4.04
N VAL A 39 7.00 -2.46 -3.82
CA VAL A 39 6.35 -3.52 -3.03
C VAL A 39 6.12 -3.07 -1.59
N VAL A 40 7.14 -2.52 -0.93
CA VAL A 40 7.01 -2.09 0.49
C VAL A 40 6.00 -0.95 0.63
N SER A 41 6.03 0.03 -0.28
CA SER A 41 5.05 1.13 -0.28
C SER A 41 3.64 0.70 -0.68
N ALA A 42 3.48 -0.31 -1.54
CA ALA A 42 2.18 -0.92 -1.84
C ALA A 42 1.60 -1.63 -0.61
N ILE A 43 2.42 -2.38 0.12
CA ILE A 43 2.03 -3.03 1.37
C ILE A 43 1.62 -1.96 2.38
N CYS A 44 2.44 -0.93 2.59
CA CYS A 44 2.10 0.15 3.51
C CYS A 44 0.79 0.86 3.12
N GLY A 45 0.60 1.18 1.83
CA GLY A 45 -0.59 1.89 1.37
C GLY A 45 -1.86 1.04 1.37
N GLY A 46 -1.78 -0.28 1.22
CA GLY A 46 -2.93 -1.17 1.39
C GLY A 46 -3.27 -1.41 2.86
N PHE A 47 -2.26 -1.58 3.72
CA PHE A 47 -2.46 -1.96 5.12
C PHE A 47 -2.84 -0.79 6.03
N PHE A 48 -2.27 0.41 5.82
CA PHE A 48 -2.56 1.57 6.67
C PHE A 48 -4.04 1.97 6.70
N PRO A 49 -4.72 2.13 5.54
CA PRO A 49 -6.15 2.43 5.50
C PRO A 49 -7.00 1.31 6.12
N ALA A 50 -6.52 0.07 6.05
CA ALA A 50 -7.20 -1.10 6.60
C ALA A 50 -7.06 -1.21 8.13
N LEU A 51 -6.10 -0.53 8.77
CA LEU A 51 -5.98 -0.51 10.23
C LEU A 51 -7.19 0.13 10.91
N LEU A 52 -7.74 1.21 10.35
CA LEU A 52 -8.92 1.90 10.90
C LEU A 52 -10.14 0.96 11.05
N PRO A 53 -10.62 0.29 9.99
CA PRO A 53 -11.72 -0.66 10.12
C PRO A 53 -11.31 -1.89 10.95
N LEU A 54 -10.04 -2.31 10.94
CA LEU A 54 -9.57 -3.42 11.78
C LEU A 54 -9.70 -3.09 13.27
N PHE A 55 -9.27 -1.90 13.70
CA PHE A 55 -9.43 -1.43 15.08
C PHE A 55 -10.90 -1.34 15.46
N SER A 56 -11.74 -0.81 14.57
CA SER A 56 -13.19 -0.74 14.82
C SER A 56 -13.80 -2.13 15.03
N VAL A 57 -13.40 -3.13 14.26
CA VAL A 57 -13.88 -4.51 14.42
C VAL A 57 -13.38 -5.13 15.72
N LEU A 58 -12.14 -4.86 16.11
CA LEU A 58 -11.54 -5.39 17.33
C LEU A 58 -12.12 -4.77 18.61
N THR A 59 -12.59 -3.52 18.56
CA THR A 59 -13.19 -2.83 19.72
C THR A 59 -14.70 -2.99 19.81
N THR A 60 -15.35 -3.50 18.75
CA THR A 60 -16.79 -3.75 18.80
C THR A 60 -17.03 -5.13 19.41
N ASP A 61 -17.51 -5.14 20.65
CA ASP A 61 -17.97 -6.35 21.35
C ASP A 61 -19.24 -6.90 20.68
N ASN A 62 -19.06 -7.60 19.57
CA ASN A 62 -20.12 -8.35 18.90
C ASN A 62 -19.96 -9.83 19.25
N SER A 63 -20.64 -10.28 20.31
CA SER A 63 -20.66 -11.69 20.75
C SER A 63 -21.27 -12.65 19.73
N ASP A 64 -22.05 -12.14 18.77
CA ASP A 64 -22.85 -12.96 17.85
C ASP A 64 -22.23 -13.15 16.46
N ILE A 65 -21.18 -12.38 16.12
CA ILE A 65 -20.50 -12.49 14.82
C ILE A 65 -19.10 -13.03 15.05
N PRO A 66 -18.69 -14.14 14.41
CA PRO A 66 -17.31 -14.58 14.47
C PRO A 66 -16.42 -13.47 13.88
N THR A 67 -15.68 -12.79 14.76
CA THR A 67 -14.79 -11.65 14.45
C THR A 67 -13.76 -11.97 13.38
N ALA A 68 -13.48 -13.25 13.14
CA ALA A 68 -12.62 -13.73 12.05
C ALA A 68 -13.13 -13.33 10.65
N ILE A 69 -14.45 -13.34 10.39
CA ILE A 69 -15.00 -13.04 9.05
C ILE A 69 -14.69 -11.59 8.61
N PRO A 70 -15.02 -10.54 9.40
CA PRO A 70 -14.72 -9.17 9.01
C PRO A 70 -13.21 -8.89 8.94
N ILE A 71 -12.39 -9.51 9.81
CA ILE A 71 -10.92 -9.36 9.77
C ILE A 71 -10.36 -9.90 8.44
N VAL A 72 -10.78 -11.08 8.01
CA VAL A 72 -10.33 -11.67 6.73
C VAL A 72 -10.78 -10.81 5.56
N ALA A 73 -12.02 -10.29 5.57
CA ALA A 73 -12.50 -9.40 4.52
C ALA A 73 -11.67 -8.10 4.43
N ILE A 74 -11.32 -7.50 5.57
CA ILE A 74 -10.46 -6.32 5.63
C ILE A 74 -9.06 -6.63 5.09
N ALA A 75 -8.48 -7.77 5.48
CA ALA A 75 -7.17 -8.20 4.99
C ALA A 75 -7.16 -8.42 3.47
N VAL A 76 -8.18 -9.10 2.92
CA VAL A 76 -8.30 -9.31 1.47
C VAL A 76 -8.42 -7.98 0.75
N MET A 77 -9.29 -7.07 1.22
CA MET A 77 -9.40 -5.74 0.63
C MET A 77 -8.07 -4.97 0.70
N ALA A 78 -7.37 -5.00 1.83
CA ALA A 78 -6.07 -4.35 1.98
C ALA A 78 -5.06 -4.83 0.93
N VAL A 79 -4.97 -6.14 0.72
CA VAL A 79 -4.07 -6.73 -0.29
C VAL A 79 -4.52 -6.38 -1.70
N THR A 80 -5.82 -6.46 -1.99
CA THR A 80 -6.36 -6.13 -3.32
C THR A 80 -6.13 -4.66 -3.68
N PHE A 81 -6.44 -3.73 -2.79
CA PHE A 81 -6.22 -2.30 -3.02
C PHE A 81 -4.73 -1.95 -3.04
N GLY A 82 -3.93 -2.53 -2.15
CA GLY A 82 -2.48 -2.38 -2.15
C GLY A 82 -1.84 -2.86 -3.45
N GLY A 83 -2.27 -4.01 -3.97
CA GLY A 83 -1.77 -4.57 -5.24
C GLY A 83 -2.28 -3.83 -6.49
N LEU A 84 -3.58 -3.54 -6.57
CA LEU A 84 -4.17 -2.94 -7.78
C LEU A 84 -3.92 -1.44 -7.91
N ILE A 85 -3.81 -0.72 -6.80
CA ILE A 85 -3.69 0.74 -6.80
C ILE A 85 -2.36 1.17 -6.21
N GLY A 86 -1.99 0.63 -5.05
CA GLY A 86 -0.76 1.00 -4.34
C GLY A 86 0.51 0.66 -5.12
N PHE A 87 0.63 -0.56 -5.63
CA PHE A 87 1.80 -1.02 -6.38
C PHE A 87 2.04 -0.24 -7.68
N PRO A 88 1.07 -0.11 -8.62
CA PRO A 88 1.32 0.65 -9.84
C PRO A 88 1.62 2.13 -9.56
N SER A 89 0.90 2.76 -8.62
CA SER A 89 1.15 4.17 -8.28
C SER A 89 2.54 4.38 -7.68
N ALA A 90 2.96 3.52 -6.74
CA ALA A 90 4.29 3.57 -6.16
C ALA A 90 5.40 3.22 -7.17
N PHE A 91 5.18 2.21 -8.02
CA PHE A 91 6.14 1.78 -9.03
C PHE A 91 6.40 2.89 -10.06
N LEU A 92 5.35 3.56 -10.54
CA LEU A 92 5.50 4.70 -11.46
C LEU A 92 6.35 5.82 -10.87
N ILE A 93 6.16 6.12 -9.58
CA ILE A 93 6.97 7.15 -8.90
C ILE A 93 8.39 6.67 -8.65
N ALA A 94 8.58 5.47 -8.12
CA ALA A 94 9.90 4.91 -7.85
C ALA A 94 10.75 4.84 -9.12
N ASN A 95 10.17 4.36 -10.23
CA ASN A 95 10.82 4.31 -11.54
C ASN A 95 11.11 5.71 -12.10
N LYS A 96 10.20 6.68 -11.93
CA LYS A 96 10.43 8.07 -12.34
C LYS A 96 11.58 8.71 -11.56
N LEU A 97 11.70 8.43 -10.26
CA LEU A 97 12.77 8.94 -9.40
C LEU A 97 14.11 8.27 -9.73
N GLU A 98 14.11 6.98 -10.02
CA GLU A 98 15.29 6.22 -10.46
C GLU A 98 15.82 6.71 -11.81
N LYS A 99 14.95 6.90 -12.81
CA LYS A 99 15.33 7.48 -14.11
C LYS A 99 15.94 8.87 -13.99
N LYS A 100 15.42 9.71 -13.09
CA LYS A 100 16.00 11.04 -12.81
C LYS A 100 17.40 10.98 -12.19
N ARG A 101 17.77 9.85 -11.57
CA ARG A 101 19.07 9.67 -10.90
C ARG A 101 20.15 9.06 -11.80
N GLY A 102 19.84 8.72 -13.05
CA GLY A 102 20.84 8.30 -14.03
C GLY A 102 21.09 6.80 -14.12
N GLY A 103 20.23 5.96 -13.54
CA GLY A 103 20.31 4.51 -13.69
C GLY A 103 19.83 3.74 -12.45
N PRO A 104 19.59 2.43 -12.58
CA PRO A 104 19.19 1.60 -11.45
C PRO A 104 20.28 1.55 -10.37
N PRO A 105 19.92 1.41 -9.09
CA PRO A 105 20.89 1.24 -8.03
C PRO A 105 21.72 -0.03 -8.28
N ALA A 106 22.96 -0.06 -7.78
CA ALA A 106 23.92 -1.14 -8.00
C ALA A 106 23.53 -2.49 -7.34
N ASP A 107 22.28 -2.64 -6.89
CA ASP A 107 21.77 -3.85 -6.24
C ASP A 107 21.36 -4.85 -7.33
N PRO A 108 22.13 -5.93 -7.54
CA PRO A 108 21.83 -6.90 -8.58
C PRO A 108 20.55 -7.63 -8.17
N ASP A 109 19.60 -7.68 -9.09
CA ASP A 109 18.29 -8.29 -8.97
C ASP A 109 18.29 -9.55 -8.07
N THR A 110 17.92 -9.40 -6.79
CA THR A 110 17.84 -10.51 -5.81
C THR A 110 16.50 -11.26 -5.87
N PHE A 111 15.76 -11.05 -6.97
CA PHE A 111 14.62 -11.88 -7.35
C PHE A 111 14.95 -12.53 -8.71
N GLY A 112 16.05 -13.28 -8.71
CA GLY A 112 16.26 -14.40 -9.63
C GLY A 112 15.57 -15.64 -9.08
#